data_AF-A0A3A0FY14-F1
#
_entry.id   AF-A0A3A0FY14-F1
#
_cell.length_a   1.000
_cell.length_b   1.000
_cell.length_c   1.000
_cell.angle_alpha   90.00
_cell.angle_beta   90.00
_cell.angle_gamma   90.00
#
_symmetry.space_group_name_H-M   'P 1'
#
loop_
_entity.id
_entity.type
_entity.pdbx_description
1 polymer ?
#
loop_
_entity_poly.entity_id
_entity_poly.type
_entity_poly.pdbx_seq_one_letter_code
_entity_poly.pdbx_strand_id
1 'polypeptide(L)'
;MHLALVGAFPFPFPQGSQVFFADQARALQDAGARVTLACYGTGEGEPPRDLALVRSPLAPRALRSGPSAGKPIADAALAATLLRA
;
A
#
# COMPACT_ATOMS: atom_id res chain seq x y z
N MET A 1 17.03 10.03 -4.00
CA MET A 1 16.60 8.67 -4.41
C MET A 1 15.08 8.61 -4.43
N HIS A 2 14.46 7.96 -5.42
CA HIS A 2 13.00 7.78 -5.50
C HIS A 2 12.68 6.30 -5.28
N LEU A 3 11.76 6.00 -4.37
CA LEU A 3 11.39 4.63 -4.00
C LEU A 3 9.87 4.44 -4.08
N ALA A 4 9.45 3.33 -4.66
CA ALA A 4 8.09 2.83 -4.54
C ALA A 4 8.07 1.73 -3.48
N LEU A 5 7.34 1.96 -2.39
CA LEU A 5 7.06 0.94 -1.37
C LEU A 5 5.72 0.31 -1.70
N VAL A 6 5.71 -1.00 -1.99
CA VAL A 6 4.52 -1.71 -2.48
C VAL A 6 4.00 -2.68 -1.43
N GLY A 7 2.77 -2.44 -0.97
CA GLY A 7 2.05 -3.27 -0.01
C GLY A 7 0.85 -3.96 -0.67
N ALA A 8 0.97 -5.25 -0.99
CA ALA A 8 -0.12 -6.08 -1.53
C ALA A 8 -1.12 -6.48 -0.42
N PHE A 9 -1.68 -5.47 0.26
CA PHE A 9 -2.64 -5.60 1.35
C PHE A 9 -3.54 -4.35 1.44
N PRO A 10 -4.68 -4.43 2.16
CA PRO A 10 -5.46 -3.26 2.52
C PRO A 10 -4.66 -2.31 3.41
N PHE A 11 -4.71 -1.01 3.12
CA PHE A 11 -4.01 0.04 3.86
C PHE A 11 -4.79 1.37 3.79
N PRO A 12 -4.93 2.12 4.91
CA PRO A 12 -4.44 1.80 6.26
C PRO A 12 -5.17 0.59 6.87
N PHE A 13 -4.55 -0.07 7.84
CA PHE A 13 -5.21 -1.10 8.65
C PHE A 13 -4.40 -1.30 9.94
N PRO A 14 -5.00 -1.54 11.12
CA PRO A 14 -4.26 -1.65 12.38
C PRO A 14 -3.61 -3.04 12.55
N GLN A 15 -2.83 -3.47 11.55
CA GLN A 15 -2.06 -4.71 11.57
C GLN A 15 -0.57 -4.43 11.43
N GLY A 16 0.25 -5.33 11.97
CA GLY A 16 1.70 -5.14 12.08
C GLY A 16 2.38 -4.78 10.76
N SER A 17 2.01 -5.44 9.66
CA SER A 17 2.61 -5.16 8.34
C SER A 17 2.30 -3.75 7.85
N GLN A 18 1.09 -3.25 8.07
CA GLN A 18 0.63 -1.93 7.65
C GLN A 18 1.25 -0.83 8.51
N VAL A 19 1.32 -1.04 9.82
CA VAL A 19 2.02 -0.11 10.73
C VAL A 19 3.49 -0.01 10.33
N PHE A 20 4.16 -1.15 10.19
CA PHE A 20 5.56 -1.19 9.78
C PHE A 20 5.79 -0.58 8.39
N PHE A 21 4.87 -0.76 7.45
CA PHE A 21 4.92 -0.16 6.12
C PHE A 21 4.92 1.37 6.16
N ALA A 22 4.07 1.97 7.00
CA ALA A 22 4.05 3.41 7.21
C ALA A 22 5.33 3.91 7.89
N ASP A 23 5.78 3.23 8.93
CA ASP A 23 6.97 3.62 9.69
C ASP A 23 8.25 3.49 8.86
N GLN A 24 8.35 2.45 8.03
CA GLN A 24 9.45 2.30 7.08
C GLN A 24 9.46 3.42 6.04
N ALA A 25 8.30 3.83 5.52
CA ALA A 25 8.21 4.94 4.58
C ALA A 25 8.66 6.26 5.20
N ARG A 26 8.27 6.54 6.45
CA ARG A 26 8.73 7.72 7.21
C ARG A 26 10.23 7.72 7.42
N ALA A 27 10.79 6.61 7.90
CA ALA A 27 12.22 6.48 8.11
C ALA A 27 13.03 6.70 6.81
N LEU A 28 12.51 6.22 5.67
CA LEU A 28 13.13 6.44 4.36
C LEU A 28 13.02 7.91 3.90
N GLN A 29 11.89 8.59 4.18
CA GLN A 29 11.74 10.02 3.93
C GLN A 29 12.71 10.85 4.79
N ASP A 30 12.84 10.52 6.07
CA ASP A 30 13.77 11.18 7.00
C ASP A 30 15.22 11.01 6.56
N ALA A 31 15.55 9.89 5.90
CA ALA A 31 16.83 9.65 5.26
C ALA A 31 17.01 10.39 3.91
N GLY A 32 16.04 11.19 3.49
CA GLY A 32 16.09 12.01 2.27
C GLY A 32 15.57 11.33 1.00
N ALA A 33 14.90 10.18 1.10
CA ALA A 33 14.25 9.55 -0.06
C ALA A 33 12.89 10.19 -0.36
N ARG A 34 12.50 10.25 -1.63
CA ARG A 34 11.11 10.49 -2.03
C ARG A 34 10.40 9.16 -2.13
N VAL A 35 9.48 8.90 -1.21
CA VAL A 35 8.79 7.61 -1.09
C VAL A 35 7.35 7.75 -1.53
N THR A 36 6.92 6.87 -2.43
CA THR A 36 5.50 6.67 -2.77
C THR A 36 5.07 5.30 -2.27
N LEU A 37 4.01 5.25 -1.48
CA LEU A 37 3.38 3.99 -1.08
C LEU A 37 2.31 3.60 -2.10
N ALA A 38 2.32 2.33 -2.51
CA ALA A 38 1.30 1.77 -3.37
C ALA A 38 0.64 0.57 -2.68
N CYS A 39 -0.68 0.56 -2.58
CA CYS A 39 -1.43 -0.50 -1.92
C CYS A 39 -2.78 -0.79 -2.57
N TYR A 40 -3.50 -1.82 -2.09
CA TYR A 40 -4.88 -2.04 -2.52
C TYR A 40 -5.79 -0.86 -2.13
N GLY A 41 -6.89 -0.68 -2.87
CA GLY A 41 -7.84 0.41 -2.65
C GLY A 41 -8.75 0.29 -1.42
N THR A 42 -8.51 -0.66 -0.53
CA THR A 42 -9.28 -0.87 0.69
C THR A 42 -8.42 -0.64 1.92
N GLY A 43 -9.06 -0.42 3.06
CA GLY A 43 -8.41 -0.19 4.35
C GLY A 43 -9.43 0.20 5.40
N GLU A 44 -8.99 0.31 6.64
CA GLU A 44 -9.75 0.80 7.79
C GLU A 44 -8.92 1.87 8.51
N GLY A 45 -9.58 3.00 8.81
CA GLY A 45 -8.96 4.17 9.42
C GLY A 45 -8.56 5.24 8.40
N GLU A 46 -7.96 6.31 8.93
CA GLU A 46 -7.53 7.46 8.14
C GLU A 46 -6.18 7.21 7.49
N PRO A 47 -6.03 7.48 6.18
CA PRO A 47 -4.74 7.36 5.52
C PRO A 47 -3.76 8.41 6.08
N PRO A 48 -2.47 8.05 6.22
CA PRO A 48 -1.44 8.99 6.67
C PRO A 48 -1.32 10.17 5.70
N ARG A 49 -1.41 11.39 6.23
CA ARG A 49 -1.40 12.64 5.44
C ARG A 49 0.01 13.09 5.05
N ASP A 50 1.00 12.61 5.79
CA ASP A 50 2.42 12.86 5.61
C ASP A 50 3.06 12.01 4.50
N LEU A 51 2.33 11.00 4.01
CA LEU A 51 2.85 10.01 3.07
C LEU A 51 2.16 10.11 1.70
N ALA A 52 2.94 10.05 0.62
CA ALA A 52 2.41 10.00 -0.73
C ALA A 52 1.82 8.61 -0.99
N LEU A 53 0.49 8.51 -1.10
CA LEU A 53 -0.23 7.25 -1.21
C LEU A 53 -0.94 7.11 -2.56
N VAL A 54 -0.66 6.03 -3.26
CA VAL A 54 -1.33 5.60 -4.48
C VAL A 54 -2.12 4.33 -4.19
N ARG A 55 -3.43 4.37 -4.43
CA ARG A 55 -4.35 3.25 -4.18
C ARG A 55 -4.80 2.62 -5.48
N SER A 56 -4.65 1.30 -5.57
CA SER A 56 -5.20 0.52 -6.68
C SER A 56 -6.74 0.63 -6.68
N PRO A 57 -7.39 0.78 -7.85
CA PRO A 57 -8.85 0.87 -7.93
C PRO A 57 -9.55 -0.45 -7.57
N LEU A 58 -8.82 -1.57 -7.63
CA LEU A 58 -9.33 -2.89 -7.25
C LEU A 58 -8.65 -3.40 -5.99
N ALA A 59 -9.43 -4.08 -5.17
CA ALA A 59 -8.97 -4.69 -3.93
C ALA A 59 -9.73 -5.99 -3.66
N PRO A 60 -9.11 -6.93 -2.92
CA PRO A 60 -9.83 -8.11 -2.43
C PRO A 60 -10.97 -7.68 -1.49
N ARG A 61 -12.12 -8.37 -1.54
CA ARG A 61 -13.24 -8.10 -0.63
C ARG A 61 -12.91 -8.43 0.84
N ALA A 62 -12.00 -9.37 1.06
CA ALA A 62 -11.66 -9.82 2.39
C ALA A 62 -10.45 -9.03 2.92
N LEU A 63 -10.61 -8.38 4.08
CA LEU A 63 -9.53 -7.69 4.78
C LEU A 63 -8.61 -8.64 5.56
N ARG A 64 -9.06 -9.88 5.77
CA ARG A 64 -8.27 -10.91 6.48
C ARG A 64 -7.07 -11.37 5.64
N SER A 65 -6.02 -11.73 6.35
CA SER A 65 -4.88 -12.45 5.80
C SER A 65 -5.30 -13.84 5.27
N GLY A 66 -4.53 -14.37 4.31
CA GLY A 66 -4.76 -15.69 3.72
C GLY A 66 -5.09 -15.69 2.22
N PRO A 67 -5.08 -16.86 1.57
CA PRO A 67 -5.32 -16.97 0.14
C PRO A 67 -6.76 -16.58 -0.21
N SER A 68 -6.94 -15.89 -1.34
CA SER A 68 -8.26 -15.62 -1.90
C SER A 68 -8.16 -15.44 -3.42
N ALA A 69 -9.17 -15.88 -4.16
CA ALA A 69 -9.20 -15.78 -5.61
C ALA A 69 -9.22 -14.31 -6.12
N GLY A 70 -9.65 -13.36 -5.28
CA GLY A 70 -9.62 -11.94 -5.63
C GLY A 70 -8.24 -11.29 -5.58
N LYS A 71 -7.25 -11.92 -4.93
CA LYS A 71 -5.91 -11.33 -4.76
C LYS A 71 -5.13 -11.21 -6.07
N PRO A 72 -5.04 -12.23 -6.93
CA PRO A 72 -4.36 -12.10 -8.21
C PRO A 72 -4.89 -10.95 -9.09
N ILE A 73 -6.21 -10.74 -9.07
CA ILE A 73 -6.83 -9.63 -9.82
C ILE A 73 -6.45 -8.28 -9.19
N ALA A 74 -6.48 -8.18 -7.86
CA ALA A 74 -6.07 -6.97 -7.15
C ALA A 74 -4.57 -6.66 -7.33
N ASP A 75 -3.72 -7.70 -7.36
CA ASP A 75 -2.28 -7.59 -7.62
C ASP A 75 -2.01 -7.07 -9.04
N ALA A 76 -2.73 -7.60 -10.03
CA ALA A 76 -2.62 -7.10 -11.41
C ALA A 76 -3.04 -5.63 -11.53
N ALA A 77 -4.11 -5.23 -10.84
CA ALA A 77 -4.55 -3.83 -10.81
C ALA A 77 -3.55 -2.91 -10.08
N LEU A 78 -2.94 -3.41 -9.00
CA LEU A 78 -1.90 -2.68 -8.28
C LEU A 78 -0.65 -2.50 -9.15
N ALA A 79 -0.22 -3.55 -9.85
CA ALA A 79 0.89 -3.48 -10.80
C ALA A 79 0.59 -2.49 -11.94
N ALA A 80 -0.61 -2.54 -12.52
CA ALA A 80 -1.03 -1.59 -13.56
C ALA A 80 -1.06 -0.13 -13.04
N THR A 81 -1.42 0.06 -11.77
CA THR A 81 -1.40 1.38 -11.12
C THR A 81 0.03 1.89 -10.95
N LEU A 82 0.95 1.03 -10.52
CA LEU A 82 2.37 1.35 -10.39
C LEU A 82 3.04 1.69 -11.71
N LEU A 83 2.70 0.98 -12.79
CA LEU A 83 3.26 1.25 -14.12
C LEU A 83 2.79 2.58 -14.73
N ARG A 84 1.80 3.24 -14.12
CA ARG A 84 1.24 4.53 -14.56
C ARG A 84 1.61 5.70 -13.65
N ALA A 85 2.21 5.43 -12.49
CA ALA A 85 2.59 6.41 -11.48
C ALA A 85 4.03 6.90 -11.70
#